data_AF-A0A0F9AFD4-F1
#
_entry.id   AF-A0A0F9AFD4-F1
#
_cell.length_a   1.000
_cell.length_b   1.000
_cell.length_c   1.000
_cell.angle_alpha   90.00
_cell.angle_beta   90.00
_cell.angle_gamma   90.00
#
_symmetry.space_group_name_H-M   'P 1'
#
loop_
_entity.id
_entity.type
_entity.pdbx_description
1 polymer ?
#
loop_
_entity_poly.entity_id
_entity_poly.type
_entity_poly.pdbx_seq_one_letter_code
_entity_poly.pdbx_strand_id
1 'polypeptide(L)'
;KRKPQQGFNVFARPIKKRKGQKRPKLIRVNKAPLTKTRAKDLRNFIADTSLARTAKITATKAKPKKPKLNVPRKYASRTKKKFRTFRIIKGKRKPLPRGKVIERGKFLLDTKQEKQKITLKRRIAQLSKASKRKPMKRITTKKKRTLSQAQLDALAKGRKKRLSNLKRRK
;
A
#
# COMPACT_ATOMS: atom_id res chain seq x y z
N LYS A 1 38.42 -0.76 6.61
CA LYS A 1 37.28 0.21 6.75
C LYS A 1 36.06 -0.29 5.97
N ARG A 2 34.87 -0.41 6.58
CA ARG A 2 33.63 -0.82 5.87
C ARG A 2 33.17 0.29 4.93
N LYS A 3 32.92 -0.03 3.65
CA LYS A 3 32.40 0.95 2.67
C LYS A 3 31.05 1.51 3.18
N PRO A 4 30.82 2.84 3.09
CA PRO A 4 29.56 3.43 3.53
C PRO A 4 28.41 2.81 2.76
N GLN A 5 27.29 2.53 3.45
CA GLN A 5 26.13 1.95 2.80
C GLN A 5 25.59 2.92 1.74
N GLN A 6 25.58 2.48 0.47
CA GLN A 6 25.07 3.25 -0.65
C GLN A 6 23.54 3.32 -0.61
N GLY A 7 22.97 4.53 -0.79
CA GLY A 7 21.54 4.71 -0.99
C GLY A 7 21.11 4.46 -2.43
N PHE A 8 19.83 4.16 -2.61
CA PHE A 8 19.23 3.88 -3.92
C PHE A 8 17.91 4.63 -4.13
N ASN A 9 17.72 5.15 -5.34
CA ASN A 9 16.47 5.73 -5.80
C ASN A 9 15.75 4.77 -6.75
N VAL A 10 14.43 4.74 -6.63
CA VAL A 10 13.54 3.91 -7.43
C VAL A 10 12.78 4.79 -8.39
N PHE A 11 12.77 4.39 -9.65
CA PHE A 11 12.06 5.05 -10.73
C PHE A 11 11.10 4.09 -11.39
N ALA A 12 9.93 4.58 -11.79
CA ALA A 12 8.93 3.82 -12.52
C ALA A 12 8.42 4.62 -13.72
N ARG A 13 8.01 3.91 -14.78
CA ARG A 13 7.56 4.53 -16.02
C ARG A 13 6.03 4.61 -16.04
N PRO A 14 5.43 5.80 -16.04
CA PRO A 14 3.98 5.92 -16.19
C PRO A 14 3.55 5.53 -17.62
N ILE A 15 2.27 5.25 -17.83
CA ILE A 15 1.73 4.96 -19.18
C ILE A 15 1.58 6.24 -20.01
N LYS A 16 1.03 7.31 -19.42
CA LYS A 16 0.74 8.55 -20.14
C LYS A 16 2.04 9.23 -20.60
N LYS A 17 2.21 9.36 -21.92
CA LYS A 17 3.28 10.13 -22.55
C LYS A 17 3.00 11.63 -22.46
N ARG A 18 4.06 12.44 -22.48
CA ARG A 18 3.94 13.89 -22.73
C ARG A 18 3.89 14.15 -24.24
N LYS A 19 3.31 15.28 -24.67
CA LYS A 19 3.26 15.69 -26.09
C LYS A 19 4.67 15.64 -26.70
N GLY A 20 4.79 15.08 -27.91
CA GLY A 20 6.07 14.91 -28.61
C GLY A 20 6.98 13.75 -28.17
N GLN A 21 6.67 13.02 -27.09
CA GLN A 21 7.54 11.92 -26.63
C GLN A 21 7.06 10.55 -27.12
N LYS A 22 7.95 9.81 -27.81
CA LYS A 22 7.72 8.41 -28.20
C LYS A 22 7.50 7.50 -26.98
N ARG A 23 8.14 7.81 -25.84
CA ARG A 23 8.02 7.04 -24.60
C ARG A 23 8.03 7.93 -23.36
N PRO A 24 7.21 7.64 -22.34
CA PRO A 24 7.19 8.41 -21.09
C PRO A 24 8.52 8.32 -20.32
N LYS A 25 8.93 9.45 -19.75
CA LYS A 25 10.10 9.55 -18.87
C LYS A 25 9.87 8.78 -17.56
N LEU A 26 10.94 8.20 -17.04
CA LEU A 26 10.94 7.55 -15.72
C LEU A 26 10.77 8.61 -14.62
N ILE A 27 9.83 8.40 -13.70
CA ILE A 27 9.61 9.30 -12.57
C ILE A 27 10.14 8.67 -11.28
N ARG A 28 10.72 9.49 -10.40
CA ARG A 28 11.19 9.04 -9.09
C ARG A 28 9.98 8.71 -8.20
N VAL A 29 10.04 7.57 -7.53
CA VAL A 29 8.95 7.04 -6.70
C VAL A 29 9.19 7.30 -5.21
N ASN A 30 10.41 7.11 -4.73
CA ASN A 30 10.77 7.29 -3.33
C ASN A 30 11.25 8.72 -3.05
N LYS A 31 10.77 9.33 -1.96
CA LYS A 31 11.23 10.65 -1.50
C LYS A 31 12.65 10.62 -0.91
N ALA A 32 12.99 9.56 -0.17
CA ALA A 32 14.29 9.39 0.49
C ALA A 32 15.03 8.15 -0.06
N PRO A 33 16.36 8.17 -0.19
CA PRO A 33 17.15 7.02 -0.64
C PRO A 33 16.92 5.78 0.22
N LEU A 34 16.87 4.60 -0.39
CA LEU A 34 16.58 3.33 0.28
C LEU A 34 17.79 2.41 0.27
N THR A 35 17.79 1.40 1.15
CA THR A 35 18.72 0.28 1.03
C THR A 35 18.44 -0.52 -0.25
N LYS A 36 19.45 -1.25 -0.76
CA LYS A 36 19.33 -2.02 -2.01
C LYS A 36 18.16 -3.02 -1.98
N THR A 37 17.95 -3.70 -0.85
CA THR A 37 16.87 -4.66 -0.65
C THR A 37 15.50 -3.98 -0.69
N ARG A 38 15.32 -2.90 0.08
CA ARG A 38 14.08 -2.12 0.08
C ARG A 38 13.79 -1.46 -1.27
N ALA A 39 14.82 -1.02 -1.98
CA ALA A 39 14.68 -0.47 -3.33
C ALA A 39 14.19 -1.53 -4.32
N LYS A 40 14.69 -2.77 -4.23
CA LYS A 40 14.19 -3.90 -5.03
C LYS A 40 12.73 -4.20 -4.72
N ASP A 41 12.37 -4.28 -3.45
CA ASP A 41 10.98 -4.53 -3.01
C ASP A 41 10.04 -3.46 -3.56
N LEU A 42 10.35 -2.18 -3.35
CA LEU A 42 9.56 -1.06 -3.86
C LEU A 42 9.47 -1.06 -5.38
N ARG A 43 10.57 -1.33 -6.09
CA ARG A 43 10.61 -1.37 -7.56
C ARG A 43 9.65 -2.42 -8.11
N ASN A 44 9.73 -3.65 -7.61
CA ASN A 44 8.87 -4.74 -8.07
C ASN A 44 7.41 -4.51 -7.65
N PHE A 45 7.18 -4.07 -6.42
CA PHE A 45 5.83 -3.83 -5.91
C PHE A 45 5.09 -2.74 -6.69
N ILE A 46 5.77 -1.65 -7.01
CA ILE A 46 5.18 -0.58 -7.83
C ILE A 46 4.94 -1.04 -9.25
N ALA A 47 5.85 -1.83 -9.82
CA ALA A 47 5.67 -2.34 -11.17
C ALA A 47 4.49 -3.33 -11.27
N ASP A 48 4.29 -4.19 -10.27
CA ASP A 48 3.20 -5.17 -10.22
C ASP A 48 1.83 -4.54 -9.89
N THR A 49 1.80 -3.59 -8.96
CA THR A 49 0.53 -3.04 -8.42
C THR A 49 0.12 -1.71 -9.04
N SER A 50 0.84 -1.26 -10.07
CA SER A 50 0.47 -0.08 -10.83
C SER A 50 0.56 -0.34 -12.31
N LEU A 51 0.05 0.59 -13.09
CA LEU A 51 0.18 0.56 -14.54
C LEU A 51 1.62 0.68 -15.09
N ALA A 52 2.64 0.72 -14.24
CA ALA A 52 4.03 0.92 -14.64
C ALA A 52 4.77 -0.41 -14.89
N ARG A 53 4.78 -0.92 -16.13
CA ARG A 53 5.51 -2.17 -16.47
C ARG A 53 7.02 -2.15 -16.25
N THR A 54 7.61 -0.96 -16.31
CA THR A 54 9.06 -0.79 -16.30
C THR A 54 9.46 0.05 -15.11
N ALA A 55 10.41 -0.46 -14.34
CA ALA A 55 10.98 0.24 -13.21
C ALA A 55 12.50 0.05 -13.17
N LYS A 56 13.21 1.02 -12.60
CA LYS A 56 14.68 1.08 -12.51
C LYS A 56 15.09 1.50 -11.12
N ILE A 57 16.18 0.92 -10.63
CA ILE A 57 16.89 1.41 -9.45
C ILE A 57 18.18 2.08 -9.90
N THR A 58 18.51 3.22 -9.30
CA THR A 58 19.81 3.88 -9.48
C THR A 58 20.47 4.11 -8.14
N ALA A 59 21.79 3.97 -8.08
CA ALA A 59 22.56 4.36 -6.91
C ALA A 59 22.54 5.89 -6.74
N THR A 60 22.68 6.36 -5.50
CA THR A 60 22.82 7.79 -5.18
C THR A 60 23.85 7.95 -4.07
N LYS A 61 24.60 9.07 -4.06
CA LYS A 61 25.67 9.36 -3.08
C LYS A 61 25.13 9.47 -1.63
N ALA A 62 23.85 9.72 -1.46
CA ALA A 62 23.23 9.88 -0.14
C ALA A 62 23.09 8.53 0.61
N LYS A 63 23.24 8.57 1.93
CA LYS A 63 23.04 7.42 2.83
C LYS A 63 21.57 6.93 2.78
N PRO A 64 21.31 5.61 2.87
CA PRO A 64 19.96 5.07 2.90
C PRO A 64 19.21 5.52 4.15
N LYS A 65 17.92 5.85 4.00
CA LYS A 65 17.00 6.24 5.07
C LYS A 65 15.84 5.26 5.17
N LYS A 66 15.09 5.30 6.29
CA LYS A 66 13.89 4.48 6.47
C LYS A 66 12.85 4.76 5.36
N PRO A 67 12.21 3.73 4.79
CA PRO A 67 11.20 3.91 3.75
C PRO A 67 9.96 4.62 4.29
N LYS A 68 9.47 5.63 3.56
CA LYS A 68 8.23 6.36 3.88
C LYS A 68 6.95 5.70 3.30
N LEU A 69 7.11 4.86 2.28
CA LEU A 69 6.03 4.14 1.63
C LEU A 69 5.85 2.78 2.29
N ASN A 70 4.60 2.39 2.56
CA ASN A 70 4.30 1.07 3.10
C ASN A 70 4.44 0.00 2.00
N VAL A 71 5.55 -0.75 2.01
CA VAL A 71 5.83 -1.81 1.05
C VAL A 71 6.21 -3.10 1.79
N PRO A 72 5.63 -4.25 1.41
CA PRO A 72 5.99 -5.55 2.00
C PRO A 72 7.49 -5.84 1.90
N ARG A 73 8.06 -6.41 2.96
CA ARG A 73 9.45 -6.89 2.97
C ARG A 73 9.59 -8.14 2.09
N LYS A 74 10.76 -8.34 1.46
CA LYS A 74 11.07 -9.53 0.64
C LYS A 74 10.11 -9.71 -0.55
N TYR A 75 9.40 -8.66 -0.95
CA TYR A 75 8.47 -8.73 -2.07
C TYR A 75 9.19 -9.05 -3.38
N ALA A 76 10.39 -8.52 -3.58
CA ALA A 76 11.16 -8.72 -4.80
C ALA A 76 11.66 -10.16 -4.98
N SER A 77 11.99 -10.87 -3.89
CA SER A 77 12.37 -12.28 -3.98
C SER A 77 11.17 -13.15 -4.31
N ARG A 78 10.04 -12.95 -3.61
CA ARG A 78 8.78 -13.68 -3.82
C ARG A 78 8.25 -13.53 -5.25
N THR A 79 8.41 -12.35 -5.84
CA THR A 79 7.89 -12.03 -7.19
C THR A 79 8.94 -12.09 -8.30
N LYS A 80 10.14 -12.66 -8.05
CA LYS A 80 11.24 -12.68 -9.04
C LYS A 80 10.80 -13.25 -10.40
N LYS A 81 9.95 -14.29 -10.41
CA LYS A 81 9.42 -14.93 -11.62
C LYS A 81 8.46 -14.03 -12.44
N LYS A 82 7.90 -12.96 -11.88
CA LYS A 82 7.07 -11.99 -12.63
C LYS A 82 7.89 -11.03 -13.49
N PHE A 83 9.19 -10.87 -13.23
CA PHE A 83 10.02 -9.84 -13.87
C PHE A 83 11.16 -10.44 -14.69
N ARG A 84 11.45 -9.79 -15.82
CA ARG A 84 12.61 -10.06 -16.67
C ARG A 84 13.63 -8.91 -16.63
N THR A 85 14.89 -9.27 -16.75
CA THR A 85 16.06 -8.37 -16.81
C THR A 85 16.57 -8.14 -18.23
N PHE A 86 15.82 -8.61 -19.23
CA PHE A 86 16.14 -8.48 -20.65
C PHE A 86 14.91 -7.98 -21.43
N ARG A 87 15.15 -7.42 -22.61
CA ARG A 87 14.14 -7.12 -23.62
C ARG A 87 14.23 -8.17 -24.72
N ILE A 88 13.09 -8.55 -25.29
CA ILE A 88 13.04 -9.40 -26.48
C ILE A 88 12.98 -8.46 -27.70
N ILE A 89 13.92 -8.60 -28.62
CA ILE A 89 13.98 -7.84 -29.87
C ILE A 89 14.14 -8.87 -30.99
N LYS A 90 13.14 -9.00 -31.88
CA LYS A 90 13.13 -9.98 -32.97
C LYS A 90 13.52 -11.40 -32.46
N GLY A 91 12.83 -11.90 -31.44
CA GLY A 91 13.12 -13.21 -30.80
C GLY A 91 14.34 -13.26 -29.89
N LYS A 92 15.34 -12.39 -30.08
CA LYS A 92 16.61 -12.41 -29.32
C LYS A 92 16.49 -11.69 -27.97
N ARG A 93 17.07 -12.27 -26.91
CA ARG A 93 17.14 -11.68 -25.56
C ARG A 93 18.29 -10.67 -25.48
N LYS A 94 17.99 -9.39 -25.27
CA LYS A 94 18.98 -8.32 -25.05
C LYS A 94 18.94 -7.81 -23.61
N PRO A 95 20.06 -7.79 -22.87
CA PRO A 95 20.08 -7.43 -21.46
C PRO A 95 19.64 -5.97 -21.25
N LEU A 96 18.97 -5.69 -20.12
CA LEU A 96 18.62 -4.34 -19.70
C LEU A 96 19.77 -3.71 -18.90
N PRO A 97 19.84 -2.36 -18.84
CA PRO A 97 20.74 -1.67 -17.92
C PRO A 97 20.55 -2.15 -16.48
N ARG A 98 21.66 -2.20 -15.73
CA ARG A 98 21.68 -2.66 -14.33
C ARG A 98 20.58 -1.98 -13.49
N GLY A 99 19.87 -2.79 -12.70
CA GLY A 99 18.80 -2.33 -11.81
C GLY A 99 17.43 -2.12 -12.49
N LYS A 100 17.34 -2.21 -13.82
CA LYS A 100 16.08 -2.11 -14.57
C LYS A 100 15.40 -3.47 -14.71
N VAL A 101 14.08 -3.50 -14.58
CA VAL A 101 13.24 -4.68 -14.82
C VAL A 101 12.02 -4.32 -15.65
N ILE A 102 11.50 -5.32 -16.34
CA ILE A 102 10.23 -5.26 -17.07
C ILE A 102 9.38 -6.42 -16.57
N GLU A 103 8.11 -6.17 -16.29
CA GLU A 103 7.13 -7.21 -15.98
C GLU A 103 6.89 -8.14 -17.19
N ARG A 104 6.68 -9.44 -16.96
CA ARG A 104 6.49 -10.44 -18.03
C ARG A 104 5.08 -10.43 -18.65
N GLY A 105 4.06 -9.98 -17.92
CA GLY A 105 2.65 -10.06 -18.35
C GLY A 105 2.39 -9.44 -19.73
N LYS A 106 1.56 -10.10 -20.55
CA LYS A 106 1.14 -9.61 -21.88
C LYS A 106 0.16 -8.44 -21.75
N PHE A 107 -0.80 -8.56 -20.83
CA PHE A 107 -1.78 -7.52 -20.49
C PHE A 107 -1.46 -6.89 -19.12
N LEU A 108 -1.83 -5.63 -18.94
CA LEU A 108 -1.62 -4.90 -17.67
C LEU A 108 -2.84 -5.04 -16.77
N LEU A 109 -4.03 -4.91 -17.37
CA LEU A 109 -5.37 -4.98 -16.81
C LEU A 109 -6.30 -5.29 -17.99
N ASP A 110 -7.43 -5.93 -17.71
CA ASP A 110 -8.36 -6.42 -18.72
C ASP A 110 -9.26 -5.28 -19.22
N THR A 111 -9.69 -4.34 -18.36
CA THR A 111 -10.62 -3.27 -18.75
C THR A 111 -10.02 -1.85 -18.81
N LYS A 112 -10.64 -0.96 -19.60
CA LYS A 112 -10.27 0.49 -19.67
C LYS A 112 -10.49 1.21 -18.33
N GLN A 113 -11.53 0.83 -17.60
CA GLN A 113 -11.90 1.44 -16.32
C GLN A 113 -10.90 1.09 -15.21
N GLU A 114 -10.41 -0.15 -15.18
CA GLU A 114 -9.32 -0.59 -14.29
C GLU A 114 -8.04 0.22 -14.54
N LYS A 115 -7.71 0.51 -15.80
CA LYS A 115 -6.55 1.35 -16.14
C LYS A 115 -6.66 2.75 -15.53
N GLN A 116 -7.83 3.36 -15.50
CA GLN A 116 -7.98 4.70 -14.90
C GLN A 116 -7.78 4.69 -13.37
N LYS A 117 -8.16 3.60 -12.70
CA LYS A 117 -8.08 3.46 -11.23
C LYS A 117 -6.65 3.24 -10.72
N ILE A 118 -5.74 2.69 -11.53
CA ILE A 118 -4.40 2.24 -11.05
C ILE A 118 -3.22 3.00 -11.71
N THR A 119 -3.36 4.31 -11.94
CA THR A 119 -2.21 5.10 -12.42
C THR A 119 -1.06 5.09 -11.41
N LEU A 120 0.19 5.13 -11.90
CA LEU A 120 1.39 5.15 -11.07
C LEU A 120 1.33 6.24 -9.98
N LYS A 121 0.89 7.45 -10.33
CA LYS A 121 0.74 8.56 -9.36
C LYS A 121 -0.29 8.24 -8.28
N ARG A 122 -1.48 7.73 -8.66
CA ARG A 122 -2.52 7.33 -7.70
C ARG A 122 -2.01 6.23 -6.78
N ARG A 123 -1.29 5.24 -7.30
CA ARG A 123 -0.72 4.16 -6.49
C ARG A 123 0.29 4.66 -5.46
N ILE A 124 1.19 5.56 -5.86
CA ILE A 124 2.14 6.20 -4.94
C ILE A 124 1.41 6.97 -3.84
N ALA A 125 0.34 7.69 -4.18
CA ALA A 125 -0.49 8.42 -3.23
C ALA A 125 -1.22 7.48 -2.25
N GLN A 126 -1.73 6.33 -2.71
CA GLN A 126 -2.32 5.32 -1.83
C GLN A 126 -1.31 4.78 -0.82
N LEU A 127 -0.09 4.47 -1.26
CA LEU A 127 0.96 3.96 -0.38
C LEU A 127 1.46 4.98 0.64
N SER A 128 1.40 6.28 0.30
CA SER A 128 1.76 7.35 1.23
C SER A 128 0.62 7.70 2.20
N LYS A 129 -0.65 7.54 1.79
CA LYS A 129 -1.81 7.68 2.69
C LYS A 129 -1.90 6.52 3.66
N ALA A 130 -1.70 5.28 3.19
CA ALA A 130 -1.74 4.08 4.03
C ALA A 130 -0.71 4.13 5.16
N SER A 131 0.47 4.72 4.94
CA SER A 131 1.46 4.90 6.00
C SER A 131 1.11 5.99 7.02
N LYS A 132 0.12 6.84 6.74
CA LYS A 132 -0.32 7.96 7.59
C LYS A 132 -1.64 7.72 8.30
N ARG A 133 -2.37 6.64 8.02
CA ARG A 133 -3.64 6.34 8.68
C ARG A 133 -3.36 6.08 10.16
N LYS A 134 -3.94 6.91 11.04
CA LYS A 134 -3.98 6.62 12.48
C LYS A 134 -4.75 5.31 12.68
N PRO A 135 -4.35 4.44 13.63
CA PRO A 135 -5.15 3.28 13.97
C PRO A 135 -6.55 3.76 14.34
N MET A 136 -7.57 3.19 13.70
CA MET A 136 -8.95 3.46 14.08
C MET A 136 -9.07 3.01 15.54
N LYS A 137 -9.38 3.94 16.45
CA LYS A 137 -9.65 3.58 17.84
C LYS A 137 -10.75 2.52 17.78
N ARG A 138 -10.48 1.32 18.28
CA ARG A 138 -11.53 0.29 18.42
C ARG A 138 -12.66 0.96 19.17
N ILE A 139 -13.85 0.97 18.57
CA ILE A 139 -15.06 1.34 19.29
C ILE A 139 -15.18 0.29 20.38
N THR A 140 -14.75 0.63 21.59
CA THR A 140 -15.04 -0.19 22.75
C THR A 140 -16.54 -0.20 22.86
N THR A 141 -17.17 -1.36 22.63
CA THR A 141 -18.58 -1.56 22.95
C THR A 141 -18.75 -1.11 24.39
N LYS A 142 -19.56 -0.06 24.61
CA LYS A 142 -19.89 0.36 25.97
C LYS A 142 -20.43 -0.88 26.67
N LYS A 143 -19.75 -1.34 27.73
CA LYS A 143 -20.20 -2.45 28.56
C LYS A 143 -21.66 -2.15 28.91
N LYS A 144 -22.60 -3.04 28.58
CA LYS A 144 -24.01 -2.87 28.99
C LYS A 144 -23.97 -2.64 30.51
N ARG A 145 -24.41 -1.45 30.95
CA ARG A 145 -24.49 -1.14 32.37
C ARG A 145 -25.53 -2.10 32.95
N THR A 146 -25.09 -3.05 33.77
CA THR A 146 -26.00 -3.80 34.64
C THR A 146 -26.61 -2.80 35.62
N LEU A 147 -27.92 -2.88 35.85
CA LEU A 147 -28.59 -2.07 36.87
C LEU A 147 -27.93 -2.36 38.23
N SER A 148 -27.76 -1.34 39.07
CA SER A 148 -27.30 -1.58 40.44
C SER A 148 -28.38 -2.32 41.24
N GLN A 149 -27.99 -3.03 42.30
CA GLN A 149 -28.95 -3.73 43.17
C GLN A 149 -30.03 -2.77 43.69
N ALA A 150 -29.64 -1.56 44.09
CA ALA A 150 -30.57 -0.52 44.50
C ALA A 150 -31.58 -0.11 43.39
N GLN A 151 -31.15 -0.09 42.13
CA GLN A 151 -32.05 0.18 40.99
C GLN A 151 -33.02 -0.98 40.75
N LEU A 152 -32.56 -2.23 40.90
CA LEU A 152 -33.41 -3.42 40.82
C LEU A 152 -34.46 -3.42 41.96
N ASP A 153 -34.03 -3.09 43.17
CA ASP A 153 -34.90 -3.03 44.35
C ASP A 153 -35.93 -1.90 44.21
N ALA A 154 -35.54 -0.74 43.69
CA ALA A 154 -36.45 0.37 43.40
C ALA A 154 -37.50 -0.02 42.35
N LEU A 155 -37.08 -0.70 41.28
CA LEU A 155 -37.98 -1.26 40.26
C LEU A 155 -38.95 -2.28 40.86
N ALA A 156 -38.46 -3.17 41.73
CA ALA A 156 -39.28 -4.18 42.40
C ALA A 156 -40.31 -3.52 43.35
N LYS A 157 -39.89 -2.53 44.14
CA LYS A 157 -40.78 -1.74 45.03
C LYS A 157 -41.84 -1.00 44.22
N GLY A 158 -41.46 -0.32 43.15
CA GLY A 158 -42.39 0.36 42.24
C GLY A 158 -43.42 -0.59 41.62
N ARG A 159 -42.97 -1.78 41.19
CA ARG A 159 -43.86 -2.82 40.65
C ARG A 159 -44.86 -3.31 41.69
N LYS A 160 -44.42 -3.59 42.92
CA LYS A 160 -45.31 -4.00 44.03
C LYS A 160 -46.39 -2.95 44.31
N LYS A 161 -46.00 -1.66 44.42
CA LYS A 161 -46.94 -0.55 44.64
C LYS A 161 -47.95 -0.40 43.50
N ARG A 162 -47.51 -0.56 42.25
CA ARG A 162 -48.40 -0.51 41.09
C ARG A 162 -49.43 -1.65 41.11
N LEU A 163 -49.01 -2.86 41.46
CA LEU A 163 -49.90 -4.03 41.56
C LEU A 163 -50.91 -3.89 42.71
N SER A 164 -50.51 -3.36 43.87
CA SER A 164 -51.45 -3.11 44.97
C SER A 164 -52.51 -2.08 44.59
N ASN A 165 -52.12 -1.02 43.88
CA ASN A 165 -53.06 0.00 43.42
C ASN A 165 -54.04 -0.55 42.35
N LEU A 166 -53.58 -1.45 41.48
CA LEU A 166 -54.43 -2.15 40.52
C LEU A 166 -55.46 -3.06 41.22
N LYS A 167 -55.06 -3.78 42.27
CA LYS A 167 -55.97 -4.62 43.06
C LYS A 167 -57.02 -3.82 43.82
N ARG A 168 -56.69 -2.62 44.30
CA ARG A 168 -57.64 -1.71 44.98
C ARG A 168 -58.63 -1.01 44.03
N ARG A 169 -58.38 -1.08 42.72
CA ARG A 169 -59.21 -0.46 41.68
C ARG A 169 -60.21 -1.44 41.05
N LYS A 170 -60.14 -2.72 41.41
CA LYS A 170 -61.17 -3.73 41.12
C LYS A 170 -62.03 -3.89 42.35
#